data_AF-A0A6M1YGE8-F1
#
_entry.id   AF-A0A6M1YGE8-F1
#
_cell.length_a   1.000
_cell.length_b   1.000
_cell.length_c   1.000
_cell.angle_alpha   90.00
_cell.angle_beta   90.00
_cell.angle_gamma   90.00
#
_symmetry.space_group_name_H-M   'P 1'
#
loop_
_entity.id
_entity.type
_entity.pdbx_description
1 polymer ?
#
loop_
_entity_poly.entity_id
_entity_poly.type
_entity_poly.pdbx_seq_one_letter_code
_entity_poly.pdbx_strand_id
1 'polypeptide(L)'
;GVLGSLAAGWGSDYLFKGRRGPINVIFTIGLLISLYLMWRTPGGKILIDFIFIFFLGFFVFGPQMLIGVAAAELSHKKAVGTATGFIGWFAYLGAAMAGAPLGALLKKTGWESFFIILIISAIIALLFLLPLWKVKAISDPLED
;
A
#
# COMPACT_ATOMS: atom_id res chain seq x y z
N GLY A 1 -8.23 2.15 -8.49
CA GLY A 1 -8.79 1.78 -7.18
C GLY A 1 -9.31 0.36 -7.18
N VAL A 2 -10.62 0.19 -7.40
CA VAL A 2 -11.32 -1.12 -7.33
C VAL A 2 -10.64 -2.23 -8.15
N LEU A 3 -10.21 -1.93 -9.37
CA LEU A 3 -9.49 -2.88 -10.23
C LEU A 3 -8.17 -3.34 -9.60
N GLY A 4 -7.47 -2.45 -8.90
CA GLY A 4 -6.22 -2.75 -8.20
C GLY A 4 -6.43 -3.67 -7.01
N SER A 5 -7.46 -3.42 -6.19
CA SER A 5 -7.80 -4.31 -5.07
C SER A 5 -8.25 -5.70 -5.55
N LEU A 6 -9.01 -5.79 -6.65
CA LEU A 6 -9.40 -7.07 -7.25
C LEU A 6 -8.20 -7.83 -7.79
N ALA A 7 -7.32 -7.15 -8.53
CA ALA A 7 -6.09 -7.75 -9.06
C ALA A 7 -5.13 -8.19 -7.95
N ALA A 8 -5.01 -7.42 -6.87
CA ALA A 8 -4.21 -7.75 -5.71
C ALA A 8 -4.77 -8.98 -4.96
N GLY A 9 -6.08 -9.03 -4.73
CA GLY A 9 -6.75 -10.18 -4.12
C GLY A 9 -6.59 -11.45 -4.96
N TRP A 10 -6.99 -11.38 -6.24
CA TRP A 10 -6.87 -12.50 -7.17
C TRP A 10 -5.41 -12.96 -7.35
N GLY A 11 -4.47 -12.02 -7.51
CA GLY A 11 -3.05 -12.33 -7.64
C GLY A 11 -2.47 -12.97 -6.37
N SER A 12 -2.91 -12.54 -5.20
CA SER A 12 -2.51 -13.16 -3.93
C SER A 12 -2.98 -14.61 -3.82
N ASP A 13 -4.24 -14.85 -4.18
CA ASP A 13 -4.87 -16.17 -4.05
C ASP A 13 -4.34 -17.14 -5.10
N TYR A 14 -4.24 -16.72 -6.36
CA TYR A 14 -3.88 -17.58 -7.49
C TYR A 14 -2.37 -17.72 -7.70
N LEU A 15 -1.61 -16.62 -7.71
CA LEU A 15 -0.17 -16.65 -8.04
C LEU A 15 0.70 -17.02 -6.82
N PHE A 16 0.27 -16.61 -5.62
CA PHE A 16 1.07 -16.76 -4.40
C PHE A 16 0.48 -17.73 -3.38
N LYS A 17 -0.51 -18.55 -3.79
CA LYS A 17 -1.14 -19.60 -2.96
C LYS A 17 -1.66 -19.03 -1.62
N GLY A 18 -2.29 -17.85 -1.67
CA GLY A 18 -2.83 -17.15 -0.49
C GLY A 18 -1.80 -16.38 0.33
N ARG A 19 -0.52 -16.28 -0.09
CA ARG A 19 0.45 -15.43 0.61
C ARG A 19 0.21 -13.96 0.29
N ARG A 20 -0.20 -13.19 1.30
CA ARG A 20 -0.49 -11.75 1.20
C ARG A 20 0.77 -10.88 1.11
N GLY A 21 1.88 -11.32 1.71
CA GLY A 21 3.15 -10.58 1.74
C GLY A 21 3.78 -10.29 0.36
N PRO A 22 4.01 -11.31 -0.49
CA PRO A 22 4.66 -11.11 -1.79
C PRO A 22 3.93 -10.14 -2.72
N ILE A 23 2.60 -10.24 -2.78
CA ILE A 23 1.79 -9.38 -3.65
C ILE A 23 1.80 -7.91 -3.15
N ASN A 24 1.87 -7.70 -1.83
CA ASN A 24 2.00 -6.36 -1.23
C ASN A 24 3.30 -5.68 -1.61
N VAL A 25 4.39 -6.44 -1.61
CA VAL A 25 5.72 -5.94 -2.01
C VAL A 25 5.73 -5.62 -3.50
N ILE A 26 5.18 -6.47 -4.36
CA ILE A 26 5.11 -6.22 -5.82
C ILE A 26 4.28 -4.97 -6.12
N PHE A 27 3.10 -4.82 -5.51
CA PHE A 27 2.26 -3.65 -5.71
C PHE A 27 2.93 -2.38 -5.19
N THR A 28 3.61 -2.44 -4.03
CA THR A 28 4.36 -1.29 -3.50
C THR A 28 5.55 -0.90 -4.41
N ILE A 29 6.22 -1.86 -5.02
CA ILE A 29 7.27 -1.59 -6.04
C ILE A 29 6.66 -0.93 -7.27
N GLY A 30 5.53 -1.44 -7.77
CA GLY A 30 4.80 -0.82 -8.89
C GLY A 30 4.36 0.61 -8.59
N LEU A 31 3.93 0.87 -7.35
CA LEU A 31 3.59 2.21 -6.86
C LEU A 31 4.81 3.14 -6.89
N LEU A 32 5.96 2.70 -6.36
CA LEU A 32 7.21 3.46 -6.36
C LEU A 32 7.67 3.84 -7.76
N ILE A 33 7.66 2.87 -8.69
CA ILE A 33 8.04 3.10 -10.09
C ILE A 33 7.08 4.10 -10.72
N SER A 34 5.77 3.91 -10.55
CA SER A 34 4.75 4.81 -11.11
C SER A 34 4.90 6.24 -10.58
N LEU A 35 5.16 6.39 -9.28
CA LEU A 35 5.38 7.67 -8.63
C LEU A 35 6.63 8.38 -9.15
N TYR A 36 7.74 7.65 -9.27
CA TYR A 36 9.00 8.19 -9.79
C TYR A 36 8.88 8.61 -11.25
N LEU A 37 8.26 7.78 -12.09
CA LEU A 37 8.05 8.09 -13.50
C LEU A 37 7.14 9.30 -13.69
N MET A 38 6.08 9.43 -12.89
CA MET A 38 5.22 10.61 -12.91
C MET A 38 6.00 11.87 -12.54
N TRP A 39 6.84 11.83 -11.51
CA TRP A 39 7.68 12.97 -11.12
C TRP A 39 8.69 13.37 -12.21
N ARG A 40 9.26 12.39 -12.93
CA ARG A 40 10.24 12.65 -14.02
C ARG A 40 9.61 13.02 -15.35
N THR A 41 8.29 12.88 -15.49
CA THR A 41 7.63 13.19 -16.75
C THR A 41 7.48 14.70 -16.89
N PRO A 42 8.01 15.30 -17.97
CA PRO A 42 7.80 16.72 -18.23
C PRO A 42 6.32 16.99 -18.48
N GLY A 43 5.81 18.05 -17.86
CA GLY A 43 4.40 18.45 -17.97
C GLY A 43 3.99 18.74 -19.42
N GLY A 44 2.68 18.61 -19.69
CA GLY A 44 2.06 18.96 -20.97
C GLY A 44 1.55 17.77 -21.79
N LYS A 45 1.75 16.53 -21.32
CA LYS A 45 1.19 15.32 -21.95
C LYS A 45 0.08 14.72 -21.08
N ILE A 46 -1.10 15.34 -21.14
CA ILE A 46 -2.30 14.96 -20.35
C ILE A 46 -2.58 13.45 -20.36
N LEU A 47 -2.44 12.78 -21.51
CA LEU A 47 -2.68 11.34 -21.61
C LEU A 47 -1.71 10.52 -20.74
N ILE A 48 -0.45 10.92 -20.67
CA ILE A 48 0.58 10.23 -19.88
C ILE A 48 0.30 10.44 -18.39
N ASP A 49 -0.10 11.64 -17.98
CA ASP A 49 -0.48 11.93 -16.60
C ASP A 49 -1.65 11.07 -16.14
N PHE A 50 -2.68 10.90 -16.99
CA PHE A 50 -3.80 9.99 -16.69
C PHE A 50 -3.38 8.54 -16.53
N ILE A 51 -2.46 8.06 -17.37
CA ILE A 51 -1.91 6.70 -17.26
C ILE A 51 -1.18 6.52 -15.92
N PHE A 52 -0.33 7.48 -15.53
CA PHE A 52 0.37 7.38 -14.24
C PHE A 52 -0.58 7.49 -13.05
N ILE A 53 -1.57 8.38 -13.08
CA ILE A 53 -2.58 8.49 -12.02
C ILE A 53 -3.38 7.18 -11.91
N PHE A 54 -3.72 6.56 -13.05
CA PHE A 54 -4.37 5.25 -13.07
C PHE A 54 -3.50 4.20 -12.37
N PHE A 55 -2.22 4.09 -12.73
CA PHE A 55 -1.32 3.12 -12.13
C PHE A 55 -1.05 3.40 -10.64
N LEU A 56 -0.86 4.66 -10.24
CA LEU A 56 -0.77 5.04 -8.83
C LEU A 56 -2.01 4.57 -8.05
N GLY A 57 -3.20 4.88 -8.57
CA GLY A 57 -4.46 4.45 -7.96
C GLY A 57 -4.74 2.95 -8.08
N PHE A 58 -4.11 2.23 -8.99
CA PHE A 58 -4.18 0.78 -9.11
C PHE A 58 -3.27 0.12 -8.06
N PHE A 59 -2.02 0.53 -7.99
CA PHE A 59 -1.01 -0.08 -7.12
C PHE A 59 -1.21 0.27 -5.65
N VAL A 60 -1.63 1.49 -5.31
CA VAL A 60 -1.82 1.90 -3.89
C VAL A 60 -2.91 1.10 -3.17
N PHE A 61 -3.94 0.66 -3.92
CA PHE A 61 -5.05 -0.09 -3.35
C PHE A 61 -4.69 -1.53 -2.98
N GLY A 62 -3.61 -2.08 -3.53
CA GLY A 62 -3.14 -3.43 -3.17
C GLY A 62 -2.71 -3.48 -1.69
N PRO A 63 -1.66 -2.76 -1.29
CA PRO A 63 -1.21 -2.67 0.10
C PRO A 63 -2.31 -2.23 1.05
N GLN A 64 -3.11 -1.22 0.67
CA GLN A 64 -4.21 -0.73 1.49
C GLN A 64 -5.22 -1.82 1.87
N MET A 65 -5.55 -2.72 0.93
CA MET A 65 -6.51 -3.81 1.16
C MET A 65 -5.86 -4.99 1.90
N LEU A 66 -4.71 -5.44 1.40
CA LEU A 66 -4.07 -6.68 1.86
C LEU A 66 -3.42 -6.56 3.23
N ILE A 67 -3.03 -5.36 3.70
CA ILE A 67 -2.56 -5.17 5.07
C ILE A 67 -3.67 -5.49 6.08
N GLY A 68 -4.91 -5.09 5.81
CA GLY A 68 -6.06 -5.43 6.65
C GLY A 68 -6.36 -6.93 6.66
N VAL A 69 -6.23 -7.58 5.49
CA VAL A 69 -6.39 -9.04 5.39
C VAL A 69 -5.27 -9.77 6.15
N ALA A 70 -4.02 -9.34 6.00
CA ALA A 70 -2.89 -9.91 6.73
C ALA A 70 -3.05 -9.74 8.24
N ALA A 71 -3.55 -8.60 8.71
CA ALA A 71 -3.85 -8.38 10.12
C ALA A 71 -4.87 -9.39 10.67
N ALA A 72 -5.92 -9.66 9.89
CA ALA A 72 -6.94 -10.63 10.26
C ALA A 72 -6.41 -12.07 10.24
N GLU A 73 -5.62 -12.45 9.23
CA GLU A 73 -5.04 -13.80 9.08
C GLU A 73 -3.93 -14.11 10.10
N LEU A 74 -3.24 -13.08 10.62
CA LEU A 74 -2.14 -13.22 11.58
C LEU A 74 -2.58 -13.04 13.03
N SER A 75 -3.85 -12.76 13.28
CA SER A 75 -4.40 -12.61 14.62
C SER A 75 -5.24 -13.82 15.03
N HIS A 76 -5.36 -14.04 16.33
CA HIS A 76 -6.27 -15.06 16.85
C HIS A 76 -7.72 -14.71 16.54
N LYS A 77 -8.57 -15.72 16.29
CA LYS A 77 -10.00 -15.58 15.93
C LYS A 77 -10.78 -14.62 16.84
N LYS A 78 -10.48 -14.62 18.15
CA LYS A 78 -11.12 -13.75 19.16
C LYS A 78 -10.59 -12.30 19.17
N ALA A 79 -9.44 -12.05 18.54
CA ALA A 79 -8.73 -10.77 18.54
C ALA A 79 -8.67 -10.10 17.16
N VAL A 80 -9.23 -10.72 16.11
CA VAL A 80 -9.24 -10.20 14.73
C VAL A 80 -9.73 -8.76 14.67
N GLY A 81 -10.88 -8.47 15.28
CA GLY A 81 -11.46 -7.12 15.27
C GLY A 81 -10.54 -6.07 15.91
N THR A 82 -9.94 -6.40 17.05
CA THR A 82 -9.00 -5.51 17.76
C THR A 82 -7.72 -5.28 16.95
N ALA A 83 -7.16 -6.33 16.34
CA ALA A 83 -5.96 -6.23 15.51
C ALA A 83 -6.19 -5.37 14.26
N THR A 84 -7.29 -5.62 13.54
CA THR A 84 -7.66 -4.80 12.37
C THR A 84 -7.99 -3.36 12.75
N GLY A 85 -8.66 -3.15 13.88
CA GLY A 85 -9.00 -1.82 14.39
C GLY A 85 -7.76 -1.02 14.79
N PHE A 86 -6.80 -1.66 15.45
CA PHE A 86 -5.53 -1.04 15.83
C PHE A 86 -4.73 -0.58 14.62
N ILE A 87 -4.61 -1.42 13.59
CA ILE A 87 -3.94 -1.05 12.33
C ILE A 87 -4.71 0.06 11.61
N GLY A 88 -6.04 -0.01 11.59
CA GLY A 88 -6.90 1.04 11.04
C GLY A 88 -6.67 2.40 11.70
N TRP A 89 -6.49 2.44 13.02
CA TRP A 89 -6.22 3.68 13.75
C TRP A 89 -4.91 4.35 13.28
N PHE A 90 -3.82 3.59 13.12
CA PHE A 90 -2.57 4.11 12.57
C PHE A 90 -2.70 4.53 11.10
N ALA A 91 -3.46 3.79 10.30
CA ALA A 91 -3.72 4.15 8.90
C ALA A 91 -4.43 5.51 8.81
N TYR A 92 -5.46 5.74 9.63
CA TYR A 92 -6.17 7.03 9.66
C TYR A 92 -5.32 8.17 10.22
N LEU A 93 -4.49 7.91 11.24
CA LEU A 93 -3.53 8.90 11.74
C LEU A 93 -2.55 9.33 10.63
N GLY A 94 -2.01 8.37 9.88
CA GLY A 94 -1.15 8.63 8.72
C GLY A 94 -1.88 9.41 7.63
N ALA A 95 -3.12 9.07 7.32
CA ALA A 95 -3.94 9.81 6.36
C ALA A 95 -4.18 11.27 6.78
N ALA A 96 -4.41 11.52 8.08
CA ALA A 96 -4.54 12.88 8.61
C ALA A 96 -3.23 13.68 8.44
N MET A 97 -2.08 13.04 8.68
CA MET A 97 -0.76 13.66 8.49
C MET A 97 -0.43 13.92 7.01
N ALA A 98 -0.90 13.07 6.09
CA ALA A 98 -0.71 13.25 4.66
C ALA A 98 -1.57 14.40 4.07
N GLY A 99 -2.57 14.90 4.81
CA GLY A 99 -3.39 16.03 4.39
C GLY A 99 -2.75 17.39 4.68
N ALA A 100 -3.08 17.98 5.84
CA ALA A 100 -2.70 19.35 6.15
C ALA A 100 -1.18 19.56 6.35
N PRO A 101 -0.45 18.69 7.09
CA PRO A 101 1.01 18.84 7.24
C PRO A 101 1.77 18.75 5.91
N LEU A 102 1.48 17.73 5.10
CA LEU A 102 2.13 17.55 3.80
C LEU A 102 1.78 18.69 2.83
N GLY A 103 0.52 19.16 2.83
CA GLY A 103 0.09 20.31 2.04
C GLY A 103 0.75 21.63 2.48
N ALA A 104 0.97 21.83 3.78
CA ALA A 104 1.71 22.99 4.29
C ALA A 104 3.18 22.95 3.87
N LEU A 105 3.79 21.77 3.83
CA LEU A 105 5.15 21.59 3.37
C LEU A 105 5.29 21.83 1.86
N LEU A 106 4.33 21.34 1.06
CA LEU A 106 4.25 21.61 -0.38
C LEU A 106 4.23 23.11 -0.66
N LYS A 107 3.45 23.90 0.10
CA LYS A 107 3.39 25.36 -0.04
C LYS A 107 4.72 26.06 0.25
N LYS A 108 5.53 25.52 1.16
CA LYS A 108 6.81 26.12 1.58
C LYS A 108 8.00 25.71 0.71
N THR A 109 8.02 24.45 0.28
CA THR A 109 9.20 23.80 -0.32
C THR A 109 9.00 23.38 -1.79
N GLY A 110 7.76 23.50 -2.29
CA GLY A 110 7.43 23.19 -3.68
C GLY A 110 7.21 21.70 -3.95
N TRP A 111 6.97 21.39 -5.22
CA TRP A 111 6.60 20.04 -5.69
C TRP A 111 7.73 19.02 -5.55
N GLU A 112 8.98 19.45 -5.62
CA GLU A 112 10.14 18.55 -5.54
C GLU A 112 10.21 17.84 -4.19
N SER A 113 10.15 18.60 -3.09
CA SER A 113 10.17 18.03 -1.74
C SER A 113 8.94 17.17 -1.47
N PHE A 114 7.79 17.50 -2.06
CA PHE A 114 6.58 16.67 -1.97
C PHE A 114 6.80 15.27 -2.55
N PHE A 115 7.33 15.17 -3.78
CA PHE A 115 7.61 13.88 -4.40
C PHE A 115 8.71 13.09 -3.67
N ILE A 116 9.76 13.77 -3.20
CA ILE A 116 10.83 13.14 -2.41
C ILE A 116 10.25 12.48 -1.16
N ILE A 117 9.38 13.18 -0.42
CA ILE A 117 8.77 12.63 0.81
C ILE A 117 7.87 11.44 0.50
N LEU A 118 7.05 11.53 -0.54
CA LEU A 118 6.21 10.40 -0.95
C LEU A 118 7.05 9.16 -1.31
N ILE A 119 8.16 9.35 -2.04
CA ILE A 119 9.08 8.26 -2.39
C ILE A 119 9.72 7.67 -1.13
N ILE A 120 10.22 8.50 -0.20
CA ILE A 120 10.82 8.04 1.05
C ILE A 120 9.79 7.24 1.88
N SER A 121 8.56 7.76 2.01
CA SER A 121 7.48 7.06 2.72
C SER A 121 7.14 5.72 2.08
N ALA A 122 7.08 5.66 0.74
CA ALA A 122 6.82 4.41 0.03
C ALA A 122 8.00 3.41 0.13
N ILE A 123 9.25 3.86 0.19
CA ILE A 123 10.41 3.02 0.46
C ILE A 123 10.35 2.46 1.89
N ILE A 124 10.02 3.30 2.88
CA ILE A 124 9.85 2.85 4.27
C ILE A 124 8.74 1.81 4.37
N ALA A 125 7.60 2.05 3.72
CA ALA A 125 6.50 1.08 3.64
C ALA A 125 6.95 -0.25 3.00
N LEU A 126 7.69 -0.18 1.88
CA LEU A 126 8.26 -1.35 1.24
C LEU A 126 9.16 -2.15 2.19
N LEU A 127 10.06 -1.48 2.90
CA LEU A 127 10.96 -2.11 3.87
C LEU A 127 10.20 -2.80 5.01
N PHE A 128 9.12 -2.20 5.51
CA PHE A 128 8.26 -2.84 6.52
C PHE A 128 7.41 -3.99 5.98
N LEU A 129 7.12 -4.01 4.67
CA LEU A 129 6.39 -5.11 4.03
C LEU A 129 7.30 -6.30 3.68
N LEU A 130 8.62 -6.12 3.55
CA LEU A 130 9.55 -7.21 3.24
C LEU A 130 9.53 -8.37 4.24
N PRO A 131 9.49 -8.16 5.57
CA PRO A 131 9.38 -9.26 6.54
C PRO A 131 8.11 -10.10 6.35
N LEU A 132 6.99 -9.47 5.97
CA LEU A 132 5.71 -10.15 5.72
C LEU A 132 5.78 -11.13 4.55
N TRP A 133 6.81 -11.06 3.69
CA TRP A 133 7.01 -11.98 2.58
C TRP A 133 7.11 -13.44 3.02
N LYS A 134 7.72 -13.70 4.18
CA LYS A 134 7.98 -15.07 4.68
C LYS A 134 6.89 -15.58 5.62
N VAL A 135 5.95 -14.72 6.02
CA VAL A 135 4.93 -15.06 7.01
C VAL A 135 3.83 -15.90 6.36
N LYS A 136 3.42 -16.98 7.03
CA LYS A 136 2.25 -17.78 6.69
C LYS A 136 1.12 -17.47 7.66
N ALA A 137 -0.12 -17.52 7.20
CA ALA A 137 -1.28 -17.41 8.05
C ALA A 137 -1.24 -18.48 9.16
N ILE A 138 -1.77 -18.14 10.33
CA ILE A 138 -1.86 -19.08 11.45
C ILE A 138 -2.87 -20.17 11.06
N SER A 139 -2.38 -21.37 10.77
CA SER A 139 -3.23 -22.56 10.67
C SER A 139 -3.39 -23.14 12.07
N ASP A 140 -4.40 -22.67 12.82
CA ASP A 140 -4.85 -23.45 13.97
C ASP A 140 -5.37 -24.80 13.43
N PRO A 141 -4.95 -25.94 14.02
CA PRO A 141 -5.59 -27.22 13.73
C PRO A 141 -7.09 -27.07 13.98
N LEU A 142 -7.89 -27.62 13.08
CA LEU A 142 -9.33 -27.74 13.26
C LEU A 142 -9.60 -28.54 14.55
N GLU A 143 -10.58 -28.07 15.33
CA GLU A 143 -11.27 -28.79 16.43
C GLU A 143 -10.37 -29.02 17.67
N ASP A 144 -10.76 -28.60 18.88
CA ASP A 144 -11.91 -29.10 19.63
C ASP A 144 -12.99 -28.05 20.03
#